data_AF-A0A7S1DG64-F1
#
_entry.id   AF-A0A7S1DG64-F1
#
_cell.length_a   1.000
_cell.length_b   1.000
_cell.length_c   1.000
_cell.angle_alpha   90.00
_cell.angle_beta   90.00
_cell.angle_gamma   90.00
#
_symmetry.space_group_name_H-M   'P 1'
#
loop_
_entity.id
_entity.type
_entity.pdbx_description
1 polymer ?
#
loop_
_entity_poly.entity_id
_entity_poly.type
_entity_poly.pdbx_seq_one_letter_code
_entity_poly.pdbx_strand_id
1 'polypeptide(L)'
;CPDLAVSPLGGVGLDSCICQAGTYGSMVEVRSNATGNWTTRMELVCVQCPALSSSPVGSVSVDACICNPGMVMSPQGVCVSCSEGTYWTSDPPPAADATGNWW
;
A
#
# COMPACT_ATOMS: atom_id res chain seq x y z
N CYS A 1 5.75 6.59 16.72
CA CYS A 1 5.84 5.78 15.50
C CYS A 1 6.44 6.59 14.38
N PRO A 2 7.04 5.95 13.36
CA PRO A 2 7.47 6.65 12.14
C PRO A 2 6.26 7.26 11.42
N ASP A 3 6.52 8.07 10.40
CA ASP A 3 5.46 8.72 9.62
C ASP A 3 4.50 7.68 9.04
N LEU A 4 3.22 8.03 9.08
CA LEU A 4 2.11 7.21 8.62
C LEU A 4 1.94 5.86 9.35
N ALA A 5 2.47 5.73 10.56
CA ALA A 5 2.30 4.56 11.43
C ALA A 5 1.61 4.93 12.75
N VAL A 6 0.90 3.97 13.32
CA VAL A 6 0.17 4.08 14.60
C VAL A 6 0.60 2.98 15.55
N SER A 7 0.54 3.25 16.86
CA SER A 7 0.72 2.21 17.88
C SER A 7 -0.61 1.50 18.13
N PRO A 8 -0.66 0.16 18.17
CA PRO A 8 -1.82 -0.58 18.65
C PRO A 8 -2.02 -0.36 20.16
N LEU A 9 -3.21 -0.68 20.68
CA LEU A 9 -3.52 -0.57 22.11
C LEU A 9 -2.54 -1.43 22.92
N GLY A 10 -1.86 -0.81 23.90
CA GLY A 10 -0.85 -1.48 24.73
C GLY A 10 0.56 -1.56 24.12
N GLY A 11 0.79 -0.95 22.95
CA GLY A 11 2.13 -0.84 22.37
C GLY A 11 3.03 0.09 23.17
N VAL A 12 4.11 -0.45 23.75
CA VAL A 12 5.06 0.29 24.60
C VAL A 12 6.42 0.54 23.94
N GLY A 13 6.62 0.05 22.71
CA GLY A 13 7.89 0.17 21.99
C GLY A 13 7.73 0.68 20.56
N LEU A 14 8.83 1.16 19.98
CA LEU A 14 8.89 1.63 18.58
C LEU A 14 8.73 0.48 17.56
N ASP A 15 8.99 -0.74 18.00
CA ASP A 15 8.74 -2.00 17.27
C ASP A 15 7.25 -2.36 17.19
N SER A 16 6.41 -1.79 18.05
CA SER A 16 4.97 -2.02 18.04
C SER A 16 4.22 -1.23 16.96
N CYS A 17 4.91 -0.35 16.23
CA CYS A 17 4.29 0.52 15.25
C CYS A 17 3.82 -0.24 14.01
N ILE A 18 2.57 -0.02 13.61
CA ILE A 18 1.95 -0.61 12.41
C ILE A 18 1.51 0.50 11.46
N CYS A 19 1.57 0.25 10.15
CA CYS A 19 1.13 1.24 9.17
C CYS A 19 -0.37 1.54 9.29
N GLN A 20 -0.76 2.79 9.14
CA GLN A 20 -2.17 3.18 9.17
C GLN A 20 -2.94 2.67 7.94
N ALA A 21 -4.27 2.80 7.95
CA ALA A 21 -5.07 2.46 6.78
C ALA A 21 -4.71 3.34 5.58
N GLY A 22 -4.71 2.77 4.37
CA GLY A 22 -4.30 3.46 3.15
C GLY A 22 -2.78 3.55 2.96
N THR A 23 -1.98 2.90 3.80
CA THR A 23 -0.54 2.77 3.64
C THR A 23 -0.08 1.32 3.83
N TYR A 24 1.09 0.98 3.29
CA TYR A 24 1.70 -0.33 3.45
C TYR A 24 3.14 -0.21 3.93
N GLY A 25 3.58 -1.18 4.72
CA GLY A 25 4.95 -1.28 5.20
C GLY A 25 5.89 -1.66 4.07
N SER A 26 6.97 -0.90 3.94
CA SER A 26 8.10 -1.21 3.08
C SER A 26 9.38 -1.15 3.90
N MET A 27 10.28 -2.10 3.66
CA MET A 27 11.58 -2.12 4.30
C MET A 27 12.58 -1.38 3.41
N VAL A 28 13.13 -0.28 3.92
CA VAL A 28 14.12 0.52 3.19
C VAL A 28 15.46 0.48 3.90
N GLU A 29 16.52 0.35 3.10
CA GLU A 29 17.89 0.45 3.59
C GLU A 29 18.22 1.90 3.93
N VAL A 30 18.38 2.18 5.21
CA VAL A 30 18.81 3.49 5.70
C VAL A 30 20.30 3.43 6.01
N ARG A 31 21.06 4.27 5.31
CA ARG A 31 22.48 4.47 5.56
C ARG A 31 22.68 5.73 6.39
N SER A 32 23.19 5.58 7.61
CA SER A 32 23.43 6.71 8.52
C SER A 32 24.90 6.80 8.94
N ASN A 33 25.41 8.03 9.07
CA ASN A 33 26.76 8.29 9.52
C ASN A 33 26.70 9.09 10.82
N ALA A 34 26.79 8.40 11.96
CA ALA A 34 26.65 9.05 13.26
C ALA A 34 27.96 9.65 13.80
N THR A 35 29.14 9.23 13.32
CA THR A 35 30.45 9.66 13.86
C THR A 35 31.63 9.42 12.91
N GLY A 36 31.42 9.51 11.59
CA GLY A 36 32.41 9.12 10.57
C GLY A 36 32.39 7.62 10.22
N ASN A 37 31.53 6.82 10.86
CA ASN A 37 31.29 5.42 10.51
C ASN A 37 29.92 5.27 9.84
N TRP A 38 29.89 4.65 8.68
CA TRP A 38 28.67 4.31 7.96
C TRP A 38 28.03 3.08 8.57
N THR A 39 26.80 3.22 9.04
CA THR A 39 25.97 2.11 9.48
C THR A 39 24.81 1.94 8.50
N THR A 40 24.48 0.69 8.22
CA THR A 40 23.32 0.32 7.40
C THR A 40 22.33 -0.40 8.31
N ARG A 41 21.07 0.03 8.28
CA ARG A 41 19.98 -0.68 8.93
C ARG A 41 18.77 -0.78 8.00
N MET A 42 17.95 -1.77 8.25
CA MET A 42 16.64 -1.85 7.63
C MET A 42 15.63 -1.12 8.52
N GLU A 43 14.87 -0.21 7.95
CA GLU A 43 13.85 0.54 8.66
C GLU A 43 12.49 0.31 8.01
N LEU A 44 11.47 0.07 8.85
CA LEU A 44 10.10 0.02 8.39
C LEU A 44 9.63 1.44 8.10
N VAL A 45 9.26 1.69 6.85
CA VAL A 45 8.59 2.92 6.43
C VAL A 45 7.21 2.60 5.92
N CYS A 46 6.23 3.45 6.23
CA CYS A 46 4.89 3.29 5.70
C CYS A 46 4.74 4.13 4.44
N VAL A 47 4.44 3.47 3.33
CA VAL A 47 4.29 4.08 2.00
C VAL A 47 2.81 4.19 1.69
N GLN A 48 2.39 5.33 1.14
CA GLN A 48 0.99 5.52 0.77
C GLN A 48 0.61 4.61 -0.39
N CYS A 49 -0.59 4.03 -0.30
CA CYS A 49 -1.14 3.26 -1.39
C CYS A 49 -1.25 4.11 -2.67
N PRO A 50 -1.19 3.47 -3.86
CA PRO A 50 -1.44 4.15 -5.13
C PRO A 50 -2.74 4.97 -5.10
N ALA A 51 -2.81 5.98 -5.97
CA ALA A 51 -4.01 6.81 -6.08
C ALA A 51 -5.27 5.94 -6.20
N LEU A 52 -6.34 6.33 -5.50
CA LEU A 52 -7.63 5.66 -5.55
C LEU A 52 -7.66 4.22 -5.00
N SER A 53 -6.64 3.84 -4.23
CA SER A 53 -6.58 2.57 -3.49
C SER A 53 -6.39 2.79 -2.00
N SER A 54 -6.76 1.80 -1.21
CA SER A 54 -6.56 1.78 0.24
C SER A 54 -6.19 0.38 0.72
N SER A 55 -5.52 0.33 1.86
CA SER A 55 -5.11 -0.90 2.52
C SER A 55 -5.62 -0.92 3.96
N PRO A 56 -5.80 -2.10 4.57
CA PRO A 56 -6.08 -2.21 5.99
C PRO A 56 -4.88 -1.77 6.83
N VAL A 57 -5.15 -1.36 8.08
CA VAL A 57 -4.12 -1.07 9.08
C VAL A 57 -3.18 -2.27 9.25
N GLY A 58 -1.88 -2.03 9.33
CA GLY A 58 -0.85 -3.05 9.51
C GLY A 58 -0.45 -3.78 8.24
N SER A 59 -0.86 -3.31 7.07
CA SER A 59 -0.42 -3.86 5.79
C SER A 59 1.10 -3.77 5.62
N VAL A 60 1.71 -4.80 5.04
CA VAL A 60 3.18 -4.94 4.87
C VAL A 60 3.61 -5.15 3.41
N SER A 61 2.69 -5.01 2.47
CA SER A 61 2.96 -5.08 1.03
C SER A 61 2.03 -4.15 0.27
N VAL A 62 2.50 -3.66 -0.87
CA VAL A 62 1.69 -2.88 -1.83
C VAL A 62 0.51 -3.70 -2.35
N ASP A 63 0.61 -5.03 -2.36
CA ASP A 63 -0.48 -5.93 -2.79
C ASP A 63 -1.72 -5.84 -1.89
N ALA A 64 -1.58 -5.31 -0.67
CA ALA A 64 -2.69 -5.05 0.22
C ALA A 64 -3.47 -3.77 -0.14
N CYS A 65 -2.96 -2.94 -1.06
CA CYS A 65 -3.66 -1.77 -1.58
C CYS A 65 -4.71 -2.21 -2.61
N ILE A 66 -5.96 -2.25 -2.18
CA ILE A 66 -7.11 -2.57 -3.03
C ILE A 66 -7.80 -1.30 -3.50
N CYS A 67 -8.41 -1.34 -4.69
CA CYS A 67 -9.15 -0.18 -5.18
C CYS A 67 -10.32 0.17 -4.25
N ASN A 68 -10.53 1.46 -4.05
CA ASN A 68 -11.64 1.96 -3.24
C ASN A 68 -13.00 1.54 -3.86
N PRO A 69 -14.08 1.49 -3.07
CA PRO A 69 -15.40 1.14 -3.57
C PRO A 69 -15.81 1.96 -4.81
N GLY A 70 -16.28 1.29 -5.86
CA GLY A 70 -16.65 1.91 -7.15
C GLY A 70 -15.50 2.15 -8.12
N MET A 71 -14.30 1.66 -7.80
CA MET A 71 -13.10 1.73 -8.64
C MET A 71 -12.56 0.34 -8.92
N VAL A 72 -11.88 0.19 -10.05
CA VAL A 72 -11.31 -1.09 -10.51
C VAL A 72 -9.85 -0.93 -10.87
N MET A 73 -9.08 -2.01 -10.69
CA MET A 73 -7.67 -2.03 -11.06
C MET A 73 -7.57 -2.10 -12.59
N SER A 74 -6.95 -1.10 -13.19
CA SER A 74 -6.64 -1.09 -14.61
C SER A 74 -5.50 -2.07 -14.94
N PRO A 75 -5.31 -2.43 -16.23
CA PRO A 75 -4.18 -3.26 -16.67
C PRO A 75 -2.81 -2.69 -16.30
N GLN A 76 -2.74 -1.38 -16.05
CA GLN A 76 -1.52 -0.66 -15.68
C GLN A 76 -1.27 -0.68 -14.15
N GLY A 77 -2.09 -1.39 -13.37
CA GLY A 77 -1.96 -1.49 -11.92
C GLY A 77 -2.44 -0.25 -11.15
N VAL A 78 -3.18 0.66 -11.79
CA VAL A 78 -3.78 1.84 -11.14
C VAL A 78 -5.29 1.72 -11.05
N CYS A 79 -5.87 2.18 -9.94
CA CYS A 79 -7.31 2.19 -9.74
C CYS A 79 -7.96 3.30 -10.56
N VAL A 80 -8.95 2.95 -11.36
CA VAL A 80 -9.73 3.86 -12.19
C VAL A 80 -11.20 3.72 -11.86
N SER A 81 -11.96 4.82 -11.95
CA SER A 81 -13.41 4.76 -11.86
C SER A 81 -13.98 3.94 -13.01
N CYS A 82 -15.06 3.17 -12.75
CA CYS A 82 -15.87 2.65 -13.84
C CYS A 82 -16.36 3.83 -14.71
N SER A 83 -16.16 3.77 -16.03
CA SER A 83 -16.73 4.76 -16.95
C SER A 83 -18.25 4.80 -16.76
N GLU A 84 -18.86 5.99 -16.84
CA GLU A 84 -20.32 6.09 -16.78
C GLU A 84 -20.96 5.15 -17.83
N GLY A 85 -21.79 4.22 -17.37
CA GLY A 85 -22.51 3.26 -18.22
C GLY A 85 -21.85 1.90 -18.42
N THR A 86 -20.62 1.67 -17.95
CA THR A 86 -20.02 0.32 -17.92
C THR A 86 -20.10 -0.30 -16.53
N TYR A 87 -20.67 -1.50 -16.46
CA TYR A 87 -20.75 -2.31 -15.24
C TYR A 87 -19.97 -3.61 -15.48
N TRP A 88 -19.18 -4.02 -14.48
CA TRP A 88 -18.55 -5.34 -14.47
C TRP A 88 -19.58 -6.35 -13.97
N THR A 89 -19.73 -7.48 -14.67
CA THR A 89 -20.71 -8.52 -14.32
C THR A 89 -20.18 -9.53 -13.29
N SER A 90 -18.91 -9.41 -12.89
CA SER A 90 -18.30 -10.20 -11.82
C SER A 90 -17.53 -9.31 -10.86
N ASP A 91 -17.68 -9.56 -9.56
CA ASP A 91 -16.86 -8.99 -8.48
C ASP A 91 -15.94 -10.10 -7.91
N PRO A 92 -14.60 -9.96 -7.97
CA PRO A 92 -13.85 -8.92 -8.68
C PRO A 92 -13.94 -9.08 -10.22
N PRO A 93 -13.68 -8.01 -11.00
CA PRO A 93 -13.58 -8.13 -12.45
C PRO A 93 -12.50 -9.16 -12.83
N PRO A 94 -12.65 -9.86 -13.97
CA PRO A 94 -11.57 -10.71 -14.48
C PRO A 94 -10.33 -9.83 -14.62
N ALA A 95 -9.18 -10.32 -14.16
CA ALA A 95 -7.91 -9.62 -14.33
C ALA A 95 -7.79 -9.22 -15.80
N ALA A 96 -7.76 -7.91 -16.08
CA ALA A 96 -7.52 -7.44 -17.42
C ALA A 96 -6.18 -8.00 -17.88
N ASP A 97 -6.12 -8.55 -19.09
CA ASP A 97 -4.83 -8.91 -19.64
C ASP A 97 -3.96 -7.66 -19.80
N ALA A 98 -2.64 -7.83 -19.97
CA ALA A 98 -1.69 -6.73 -20.14
C ALA A 98 -1.97 -5.84 -21.38
N THR A 99 -2.99 -6.18 -22.19
CA THR A 99 -3.44 -5.43 -23.36
C THR A 99 -4.73 -4.66 -23.14
N GLY A 100 -5.32 -4.71 -21.94
CA GLY A 100 -6.55 -3.99 -21.63
C GLY A 100 -7.78 -4.54 -22.32
N ASN A 101 -7.74 -5.82 -22.71
CA ASN A 101 -8.89 -6.52 -23.23
C ASN A 101 -9.58 -7.32 -22.11
N TRP A 102 -10.91 -7.34 -22.20
CA TRP A 102 -11.82 -7.91 -21.21
C TRP A 102 -12.54 -9.09 -21.89
N TRP A 103 -12.33 -10.32 -21.38
CA TRP A 103 -12.95 -11.54 -21.88
C TRP A 103 -14.04 -12.05 -20.93
#